data_AF-A0A1B3BAF7-F1
#
_entry.id   AF-A0A1B3BAF7-F1
#
_cell.length_a   1.000
_cell.length_b   1.000
_cell.length_c   1.000
_cell.angle_alpha   90.00
_cell.angle_beta   90.00
_cell.angle_gamma   90.00
#
_symmetry.space_group_name_H-M   'P 1'
#
loop_
_entity.id
_entity.type
_entity.pdbx_description
1 polymer ?
#
loop_
_entity_poly.entity_id
_entity_poly.type
_entity_poly.pdbx_seq_one_letter_code
_entity_poly.pdbx_strand_id
1 'polypeptide(L)'
;MKRLAVAIIHGIASEDKHYSTEFKHRVVEQYLKGDKKNRMEDDLLFHEIYWGDLIQDINDDLLNRLDYRNELTYGTVRQLFINFMNLGLAYHNNSDLYQAIHRRIAESMKKLAAHRHVDPDETPVVLLAHSFGSVIMSHYIQDLRSSDSTEGGAQKLTNIERFDTMAGFITFGSPLAIYDCLTERLPSPIDTVGKKLNPELKQRVKWLNFYDKDDIVAYPMKNISDDYEHAVTEDYEINVGSAATSWNPACHTGYWEDKDFYRPVANYLGEIRASHPFWDLPDTL
;
A
#
# COMPACT_ATOMS: atom_id res chain seq x y z
N MET A 1 20.36 -6.59 13.48
CA MET A 1 19.63 -6.94 12.25
C MET A 1 19.17 -5.65 11.57
N LYS A 2 19.09 -5.60 10.24
CA LYS A 2 18.60 -4.41 9.52
C LYS A 2 17.09 -4.27 9.75
N ARG A 3 16.63 -3.03 9.88
CA ARG A 3 15.20 -2.72 10.07
C ARG A 3 14.41 -2.99 8.79
N LEU A 4 13.11 -3.21 8.96
CA LEU A 4 12.16 -3.37 7.86
C LEU A 4 11.40 -2.07 7.68
N ALA A 5 11.52 -1.44 6.52
CA ALA A 5 10.67 -0.30 6.18
C ALA A 5 9.27 -0.81 5.80
N VAL A 6 8.24 -0.16 6.34
CA VAL A 6 6.83 -0.42 6.05
C VAL A 6 6.24 0.87 5.46
N ALA A 7 6.28 0.96 4.13
CA ALA A 7 5.72 2.11 3.41
C ALA A 7 4.21 1.90 3.27
N ILE A 8 3.41 2.88 3.67
CA ILE A 8 1.95 2.79 3.64
C ILE A 8 1.41 3.94 2.81
N ILE A 9 0.65 3.66 1.76
CA ILE A 9 -0.12 4.66 1.01
C ILE A 9 -1.61 4.49 1.28
N HIS A 10 -2.30 5.60 1.50
CA HIS A 10 -3.74 5.61 1.70
C HIS A 10 -4.52 5.65 0.37
N GLY A 11 -5.79 5.25 0.44
CA GLY A 11 -6.73 5.42 -0.65
C GLY A 11 -7.52 6.73 -0.58
N ILE A 12 -8.57 6.80 -1.39
CA ILE A 12 -9.44 7.97 -1.40
C ILE A 12 -10.28 8.03 -0.11
N ALA A 13 -10.64 9.24 0.35
CA ALA A 13 -11.43 9.47 1.57
C ALA A 13 -10.78 9.03 2.90
N SER A 14 -9.45 8.90 2.97
CA SER A 14 -8.75 8.81 4.26
C SER A 14 -8.72 10.20 4.89
N GLU A 15 -9.53 10.40 5.93
CA GLU A 15 -9.97 11.72 6.39
C GLU A 15 -8.88 12.61 7.00
N ASP A 16 -7.68 12.11 7.32
CA ASP A 16 -6.61 12.96 7.87
C ASP A 16 -5.20 12.36 7.71
N LYS A 17 -4.18 13.22 7.88
CA LYS A 17 -2.83 12.75 8.23
C LYS A 17 -2.94 11.86 9.47
N HIS A 18 -2.18 10.75 9.52
CA HIS A 18 -2.20 9.75 10.61
C HIS A 18 -3.27 8.64 10.51
N TYR A 19 -3.87 8.43 9.34
CA TYR A 19 -4.84 7.35 9.05
C TYR A 19 -4.40 5.94 9.50
N SER A 20 -3.09 5.66 9.57
CA SER A 20 -2.59 4.33 9.93
C SER A 20 -2.12 4.20 11.39
N THR A 21 -2.39 5.19 12.25
CA THR A 21 -1.86 5.19 13.64
C THR A 21 -2.32 3.98 14.45
N GLU A 22 -3.63 3.73 14.48
CA GLU A 22 -4.18 2.59 15.22
C GLU A 22 -3.72 1.26 14.63
N PHE A 23 -3.66 1.18 13.30
CA PHE A 23 -3.10 0.04 12.58
C PHE A 23 -1.66 -0.26 13.00
N LYS A 24 -0.77 0.75 12.98
CA LYS A 24 0.63 0.62 13.39
C LYS A 24 0.74 0.08 14.81
N HIS A 25 -0.04 0.63 15.74
CA HIS A 25 -0.05 0.20 17.13
C HIS A 25 -0.42 -1.30 17.25
N ARG A 26 -1.50 -1.73 16.59
CA ARG A 26 -1.95 -3.13 16.60
C ARG A 26 -0.98 -4.08 15.92
N VAL A 27 -0.38 -3.66 14.82
CA VAL A 27 0.64 -4.44 14.12
C VAL A 27 1.86 -4.63 15.00
N VAL A 28 2.37 -3.57 15.65
CA VAL A 28 3.51 -3.67 16.56
C VAL A 28 3.19 -4.59 17.73
N GLU A 29 2.02 -4.42 18.37
CA GLU A 29 1.61 -5.26 19.50
C GLU A 29 1.58 -6.75 19.10
N GLN A 30 0.98 -7.06 17.94
CA GLN A 30 0.92 -8.42 17.44
C GLN A 30 2.28 -8.95 16.97
N TYR A 31 3.11 -8.09 16.36
CA TYR A 31 4.47 -8.42 15.93
C TYR A 31 5.32 -8.87 17.12
N LEU A 32 5.31 -8.10 18.21
CA LEU A 32 6.02 -8.41 19.45
C LEU A 32 5.51 -9.70 20.11
N LYS A 33 4.20 -9.96 20.07
CA LYS A 33 3.62 -11.21 20.61
C LYS A 33 4.13 -12.46 19.89
N GLY A 34 4.46 -12.36 18.60
CA GLY A 34 4.91 -13.50 17.80
C GLY A 34 6.31 -14.03 18.15
N ASP A 35 7.20 -13.20 18.68
CA ASP A 35 8.51 -13.61 19.25
C ASP A 35 9.06 -12.53 20.19
N LYS A 36 8.64 -12.57 21.45
CA LYS A 36 8.99 -11.56 22.48
C LYS A 36 10.48 -11.45 22.77
N LYS A 37 11.30 -12.45 22.41
CA LYS A 37 12.74 -12.46 22.72
C LYS A 37 13.56 -11.79 21.63
N ASN A 38 13.15 -11.94 20.36
CA ASN A 38 13.96 -11.49 19.21
C ASN A 38 13.34 -10.34 18.42
N ARG A 39 12.09 -9.94 18.71
CA ARG A 39 11.39 -8.83 18.06
C ARG A 39 11.36 -7.61 18.97
N MET A 40 11.68 -6.46 18.40
CA MET A 40 11.68 -5.16 19.03
C MET A 40 10.77 -4.20 18.25
N GLU A 41 10.25 -3.18 18.93
CA GLU A 41 9.39 -2.18 18.28
C GLU A 41 10.12 -1.44 17.16
N ASP A 42 11.42 -1.16 17.34
CA ASP A 42 12.24 -0.45 16.37
C ASP A 42 12.68 -1.30 15.16
N ASP A 43 12.25 -2.56 15.10
CA ASP A 43 12.41 -3.43 13.93
C ASP A 43 11.59 -2.96 12.73
N LEU A 44 10.42 -2.35 12.99
CA LEU A 44 9.48 -1.90 11.99
C LEU A 44 9.54 -0.37 11.86
N LEU A 45 9.93 0.11 10.70
CA LEU A 45 9.98 1.53 10.38
C LEU A 45 8.81 1.92 9.49
N PHE A 46 7.74 2.42 10.09
CA PHE A 46 6.56 2.84 9.33
C PHE A 46 6.74 4.21 8.69
N HIS A 47 6.33 4.33 7.43
CA HIS A 47 6.41 5.55 6.64
C HIS A 47 5.12 5.77 5.85
N GLU A 48 4.39 6.84 6.16
CA GLU A 48 3.13 7.18 5.47
C GLU A 48 3.38 8.03 4.22
N ILE A 49 2.70 7.66 3.14
CA ILE A 49 2.68 8.40 1.88
C ILE A 49 1.30 9.03 1.76
N TYR A 50 1.23 10.33 2.03
CA TYR A 50 0.00 11.12 2.00
C TYR A 50 -0.08 12.03 0.77
N TRP A 51 -1.16 11.87 0.01
CA TRP A 51 -1.45 12.59 -1.23
C TRP A 51 -2.85 13.23 -1.27
N GLY A 52 -3.71 12.94 -0.29
CA GLY A 52 -5.13 13.35 -0.30
C GLY A 52 -5.37 14.85 -0.38
N ASP A 53 -4.45 15.67 0.16
CA ASP A 53 -4.50 17.13 0.11
C ASP A 53 -4.49 17.70 -1.32
N LEU A 54 -4.05 16.93 -2.31
CA LEU A 54 -4.02 17.38 -3.71
C LEU A 54 -5.42 17.49 -4.34
N ILE A 55 -6.42 16.81 -3.77
CA ILE A 55 -7.77 16.75 -4.35
C ILE A 55 -8.88 17.08 -3.35
N GLN A 56 -8.60 17.01 -2.05
CA GLN A 56 -9.60 17.18 -0.99
C GLN A 56 -10.34 18.51 -1.09
N ASP A 57 -9.62 19.64 -1.10
CA ASP A 57 -10.23 20.98 -1.18
C ASP A 57 -11.10 21.15 -2.43
N ILE A 58 -10.67 20.60 -3.57
CA ILE A 58 -11.41 20.66 -4.85
C ILE A 58 -12.75 19.93 -4.72
N ASN A 59 -12.75 18.76 -4.07
CA ASN A 59 -13.94 17.95 -3.92
C ASN A 59 -14.90 18.52 -2.86
N ASP A 60 -14.36 19.05 -1.76
CA ASP A 60 -15.14 19.67 -0.69
C ASP A 60 -15.84 20.93 -1.22
N ASP A 61 -15.14 21.76 -1.99
CA ASP A 61 -15.73 22.91 -2.67
C ASP A 61 -16.81 22.49 -3.69
N LEU A 62 -16.61 21.38 -4.39
CA LEU A 62 -17.60 20.87 -5.33
C LEU A 62 -18.88 20.42 -4.61
N LEU A 63 -18.78 19.70 -3.49
CA LEU A 63 -19.97 19.34 -2.71
C LEU A 63 -20.68 20.58 -2.18
N ASN A 64 -19.95 21.54 -1.61
CA ASN A 64 -20.53 22.79 -1.10
C ASN A 64 -21.26 23.58 -2.20
N ARG A 65 -20.72 23.59 -3.43
CA ARG A 65 -21.38 24.22 -4.58
C ARG A 65 -22.63 23.48 -5.05
N LEU A 66 -22.62 22.15 -5.01
CA LEU A 66 -23.76 21.33 -5.40
C LEU A 66 -24.88 21.32 -4.35
N ASP A 67 -24.52 21.33 -3.07
CA ASP A 67 -25.43 21.46 -1.92
C ASP A 67 -25.62 22.93 -1.48
N TYR A 68 -25.83 23.82 -2.45
CA TYR A 68 -25.94 25.26 -2.19
C TYR A 68 -27.07 25.67 -1.22
N ARG A 69 -28.00 24.77 -0.91
CA ARG A 69 -29.08 24.99 0.07
C ARG A 69 -28.83 24.31 1.41
N ASN A 70 -27.79 23.49 1.55
CA ASN A 70 -27.54 22.63 2.71
C ASN A 70 -28.75 21.74 3.06
N GLU A 71 -29.40 21.20 2.03
CA GLU A 71 -30.62 20.37 2.16
C GLU A 71 -30.37 18.92 1.72
N LEU A 72 -29.23 18.62 1.09
CA LEU A 72 -28.94 17.29 0.61
C LEU A 72 -28.63 16.33 1.76
N THR A 73 -29.36 15.22 1.80
CA THR A 73 -29.07 14.11 2.72
C THR A 73 -27.92 13.24 2.20
N TYR A 74 -27.35 12.46 3.11
CA TYR A 74 -26.22 11.54 2.86
C TYR A 74 -24.92 12.22 2.44
N GLY A 75 -24.58 13.37 3.06
CA GLY A 75 -23.38 14.17 2.74
C GLY A 75 -22.10 13.36 2.58
N THR A 76 -21.78 12.47 3.54
CA THR A 76 -20.58 11.61 3.47
C THR A 76 -20.57 10.68 2.26
N VAL A 77 -21.71 10.08 1.91
CA VAL A 77 -21.82 9.18 0.74
C VAL A 77 -21.70 9.99 -0.55
N ARG A 78 -22.28 11.20 -0.58
CA ARG A 78 -22.14 12.12 -1.71
C ARG A 78 -20.69 12.58 -1.90
N GLN A 79 -20.01 12.91 -0.80
CA GLN A 79 -18.59 13.25 -0.82
C GLN A 79 -17.77 12.09 -1.36
N LEU A 80 -18.01 10.86 -0.90
CA LEU A 80 -17.32 9.68 -1.41
C LEU A 80 -17.55 9.49 -2.92
N PHE A 81 -18.79 9.63 -3.37
CA PHE A 81 -19.12 9.55 -4.79
C PHE A 81 -18.41 10.64 -5.61
N ILE A 82 -18.44 11.89 -5.15
CA ILE A 82 -17.72 13.00 -5.79
C ILE A 82 -16.22 12.71 -5.84
N ASN A 83 -15.65 12.23 -4.74
CA ASN A 83 -14.25 11.87 -4.64
C ASN A 83 -13.88 10.84 -5.72
N PHE A 84 -14.58 9.70 -5.79
CA PHE A 84 -14.31 8.65 -6.77
C PHE A 84 -14.52 9.13 -8.21
N MET A 85 -15.59 9.87 -8.47
CA MET A 85 -15.89 10.40 -9.81
C MET A 85 -14.81 11.39 -10.27
N ASN A 86 -14.43 12.35 -9.43
CA ASN A 86 -13.42 13.33 -9.79
C ASN A 86 -12.06 12.64 -9.98
N LEU A 87 -11.70 11.70 -9.11
CA LEU A 87 -10.45 10.95 -9.26
C LEU A 87 -10.42 10.12 -10.54
N GLY A 88 -11.50 9.39 -10.87
CA GLY A 88 -11.57 8.62 -12.12
C GLY A 88 -11.49 9.48 -13.39
N LEU A 89 -11.97 10.73 -13.33
CA LEU A 89 -11.88 11.68 -14.44
C LEU A 89 -10.52 12.38 -14.51
N ALA A 90 -9.93 12.72 -13.36
CA ALA A 90 -8.73 13.55 -13.28
C ALA A 90 -7.43 12.74 -13.24
N TYR A 91 -7.47 11.47 -12.78
CA TYR A 91 -6.29 10.63 -12.66
C TYR A 91 -6.07 9.81 -13.93
N HIS A 92 -5.36 10.39 -14.89
CA HIS A 92 -4.93 9.71 -16.10
C HIS A 92 -3.55 10.16 -16.56
N ASN A 93 -2.98 9.41 -17.51
CA ASN A 93 -1.72 9.77 -18.17
C ASN A 93 -1.73 11.21 -18.68
N ASN A 94 -0.67 11.97 -18.36
CA ASN A 94 -0.48 13.38 -18.71
C ASN A 94 -1.35 14.41 -17.97
N SER A 95 -2.17 14.01 -16.99
CA SER A 95 -2.87 14.97 -16.12
C SER A 95 -1.93 15.60 -15.08
N ASP A 96 -2.21 16.84 -14.69
CA ASP A 96 -1.46 17.52 -13.63
C ASP A 96 -1.59 16.79 -12.29
N LEU A 97 -2.76 16.24 -11.99
CA LEU A 97 -3.01 15.47 -10.77
C LEU A 97 -2.13 14.22 -10.71
N TYR A 98 -2.05 13.47 -11.82
CA TYR A 98 -1.19 12.29 -11.93
C TYR A 98 0.27 12.64 -11.64
N GLN A 99 0.79 13.70 -12.29
CA GLN A 99 2.18 14.14 -12.09
C GLN A 99 2.43 14.67 -10.68
N ALA A 100 1.46 15.37 -10.09
CA ALA A 100 1.55 15.89 -8.73
C ALA A 100 1.61 14.74 -7.69
N ILE A 101 0.75 13.72 -7.84
CA ILE A 101 0.76 12.53 -6.98
C ILE A 101 2.10 11.79 -7.11
N HIS A 102 2.60 11.57 -8.33
CA HIS A 102 3.87 10.87 -8.55
C HIS A 102 5.06 11.63 -7.95
N ARG A 103 5.07 12.97 -8.07
CA ARG A 103 6.08 13.81 -7.41
C ARG A 103 5.99 13.72 -5.89
N ARG A 104 4.77 13.72 -5.33
CA ARG A 104 4.55 13.55 -3.89
C ARG A 104 5.09 12.21 -3.37
N ILE A 105 4.90 11.13 -4.12
CA ILE A 105 5.45 9.81 -3.80
C ILE A 105 6.98 9.84 -3.84
N ALA A 106 7.57 10.39 -4.91
CA ALA A 106 9.02 10.51 -5.04
C ALA A 106 9.65 11.30 -3.88
N GLU A 107 9.06 12.45 -3.51
CA GLU A 107 9.50 13.24 -2.36
C GLU A 107 9.33 12.49 -1.04
N SER A 108 8.26 11.70 -0.89
CA SER A 108 8.04 10.87 0.30
C SER A 108 9.08 9.77 0.41
N MET A 109 9.37 9.06 -0.67
CA MET A 109 10.39 8.00 -0.70
C MET A 109 11.79 8.54 -0.49
N LYS A 110 12.09 9.75 -0.99
CA LYS A 110 13.34 10.45 -0.68
C LYS A 110 13.49 10.77 0.81
N LYS A 111 12.40 11.13 1.50
CA LYS A 111 12.40 11.32 2.96
C LYS A 111 12.66 10.00 3.70
N LEU A 112 12.07 8.91 3.24
CA LEU A 112 12.32 7.57 3.78
C LEU A 112 13.78 7.17 3.61
N ALA A 113 14.34 7.34 2.41
CA ALA A 113 15.74 7.05 2.10
C ALA A 113 16.74 7.87 2.95
N ALA A 114 16.38 9.11 3.29
CA ALA A 114 17.20 9.99 4.14
C ALA A 114 17.05 9.72 5.65
N HIS A 115 16.17 8.81 6.06
CA HIS A 115 15.94 8.52 7.47
C HIS A 115 17.16 7.83 8.09
N ARG A 116 17.64 8.29 9.26
CA ARG A 116 18.88 7.83 9.92
C ARG A 116 18.98 6.32 10.22
N HIS A 117 17.87 5.61 10.11
CA HIS A 117 17.74 4.19 10.41
C HIS A 117 17.41 3.34 9.17
N VAL A 118 17.47 3.96 7.99
CA VAL A 118 17.30 3.34 6.70
C VAL A 118 18.66 3.33 6.02
N ASP A 119 19.07 2.17 5.54
CA ASP A 119 20.11 2.06 4.52
C ASP A 119 19.41 2.16 3.17
N PRO A 120 19.62 3.22 2.39
CA PRO A 120 18.86 3.46 1.17
C PRO A 120 19.12 2.42 0.07
N ASP A 121 20.20 1.64 0.19
CA ASP A 121 20.56 0.61 -0.78
C ASP A 121 20.22 -0.81 -0.32
N GLU A 122 20.06 -1.04 1.00
CA GLU A 122 19.93 -2.38 1.56
C GLU A 122 18.69 -2.61 2.43
N THR A 123 18.03 -1.57 2.96
CA THR A 123 16.85 -1.73 3.81
C THR A 123 15.69 -2.32 3.00
N PRO A 124 15.14 -3.49 3.39
CA PRO A 124 13.97 -4.05 2.74
C PRO A 124 12.74 -3.17 3.00
N VAL A 125 11.86 -3.06 1.99
CA VAL A 125 10.60 -2.32 2.10
C VAL A 125 9.41 -3.22 1.80
N VAL A 126 8.44 -3.26 2.70
CA VAL A 126 7.11 -3.84 2.44
C VAL A 126 6.14 -2.68 2.19
N LEU A 127 5.46 -2.72 1.05
CA LEU A 127 4.51 -1.69 0.63
C LEU A 127 3.08 -2.12 0.99
N LEU A 128 2.36 -1.28 1.73
CA LEU A 128 0.94 -1.42 2.02
C LEU A 128 0.18 -0.37 1.22
N ALA A 129 -0.75 -0.80 0.38
CA ALA A 129 -1.53 0.08 -0.46
C ALA A 129 -3.03 -0.13 -0.25
N HIS A 130 -3.64 0.86 0.39
CA HIS A 130 -5.08 0.91 0.61
C HIS A 130 -5.80 1.45 -0.61
N SER A 131 -6.86 0.77 -1.06
CA SER A 131 -7.80 1.30 -2.03
C SER A 131 -7.09 1.91 -3.24
N PHE A 132 -7.44 3.12 -3.68
CA PHE A 132 -6.84 3.74 -4.87
C PHE A 132 -5.32 3.94 -4.77
N GLY A 133 -4.76 3.89 -3.56
CA GLY A 133 -3.32 3.85 -3.36
C GLY A 133 -2.65 2.66 -4.05
N SER A 134 -3.35 1.54 -4.23
CA SER A 134 -2.82 0.37 -4.96
C SER A 134 -2.63 0.67 -6.45
N VAL A 135 -3.64 1.31 -7.08
CA VAL A 135 -3.57 1.77 -8.48
C VAL A 135 -2.46 2.81 -8.65
N ILE A 136 -2.39 3.78 -7.73
CA ILE A 136 -1.35 4.82 -7.73
C ILE A 136 0.04 4.21 -7.67
N MET A 137 0.30 3.30 -6.72
CA MET A 137 1.61 2.71 -6.57
C MET A 137 1.98 1.77 -7.71
N SER A 138 1.03 1.01 -8.26
CA SER A 138 1.27 0.18 -9.43
C SER A 138 1.70 1.01 -10.63
N HIS A 139 1.00 2.11 -10.93
CA HIS A 139 1.42 3.04 -11.98
C HIS A 139 2.77 3.69 -11.68
N TYR A 140 3.00 4.15 -10.44
CA TYR A 140 4.27 4.78 -10.04
C TYR A 140 5.47 3.85 -10.24
N ILE A 141 5.37 2.60 -9.80
CA ILE A 141 6.44 1.61 -9.92
C ILE A 141 6.70 1.24 -11.39
N GLN A 142 5.65 1.12 -12.21
CA GLN A 142 5.79 0.87 -13.65
C GLN A 142 6.42 2.05 -14.41
N ASP A 143 6.02 3.27 -14.10
CA ASP A 143 6.60 4.48 -14.69
C ASP A 143 8.10 4.60 -14.34
N LEU A 144 8.47 4.31 -13.08
CA LEU A 144 9.88 4.29 -12.67
C LEU A 144 10.70 3.31 -13.52
N ARG A 145 10.19 2.10 -13.75
CA ARG A 145 10.86 1.08 -14.58
C ARG A 145 10.99 1.50 -16.03
N SER A 146 9.93 2.09 -16.58
CA SER A 146 9.93 2.59 -17.95
C SER A 146 10.96 3.71 -18.12
N SER A 147 11.06 4.62 -17.15
CA SER A 147 12.01 5.74 -17.15
C SER A 147 13.48 5.30 -17.02
N ASP A 148 13.74 4.17 -16.37
CA ASP A 148 15.09 3.59 -16.24
C ASP A 148 15.63 3.01 -17.54
N SER A 149 14.75 2.63 -18.46
CA SER A 149 15.16 2.11 -19.77
C SER A 149 15.51 3.22 -20.78
N THR A 150 15.14 4.47 -20.48
CA THR A 150 15.46 5.64 -21.32
C THR A 150 16.65 6.38 -20.71
N GLU A 151 17.86 6.09 -21.20
CA GLU A 151 19.10 6.76 -20.82
C GLU A 151 19.02 8.30 -21.01
N GLY A 152 19.44 9.05 -19.99
CA GLY A 152 19.78 10.47 -20.17
C GLY A 152 19.37 11.42 -19.03
N GLY A 153 19.90 11.23 -17.82
CA GLY A 153 19.99 12.33 -16.84
C GLY A 153 19.04 12.33 -15.65
N ALA A 154 18.33 11.24 -15.36
CA ALA A 154 17.57 11.14 -14.12
C ALA A 154 18.51 11.16 -12.90
N GLN A 155 18.14 11.94 -11.88
CA GLN A 155 18.76 11.94 -10.56
C GLN A 155 18.97 10.49 -10.10
N LYS A 156 20.18 10.13 -9.65
CA LYS A 156 20.51 8.76 -9.25
C LYS A 156 19.70 8.38 -8.00
N LEU A 157 18.50 7.84 -8.20
CA LEU A 157 17.65 7.32 -7.14
C LEU A 157 18.33 6.12 -6.49
N THR A 158 18.20 6.03 -5.16
CA THR A 158 18.67 4.90 -4.35
C THR A 158 17.79 3.66 -4.55
N ASN A 159 18.24 2.48 -4.12
CA ASN A 159 17.47 1.26 -4.35
C ASN A 159 16.08 1.32 -3.68
N ILE A 160 15.95 1.91 -2.49
CA ILE A 160 14.66 2.05 -1.81
C ILE A 160 13.72 3.02 -2.52
N GLU A 161 14.23 4.13 -3.08
CA GLU A 161 13.44 5.07 -3.90
C GLU A 161 12.92 4.41 -5.18
N ARG A 162 13.64 3.42 -5.70
CA ARG A 162 13.27 2.63 -6.89
C ARG A 162 12.41 1.40 -6.58
N PHE A 163 12.13 1.11 -5.31
CA PHE A 163 11.56 -0.16 -4.85
C PHE A 163 12.39 -1.39 -5.27
N ASP A 164 13.69 -1.21 -5.53
CA ASP A 164 14.61 -2.30 -5.84
C ASP A 164 14.94 -3.17 -4.62
N THR A 165 14.63 -2.72 -3.40
CA THR A 165 14.66 -3.51 -2.16
C THR A 165 13.26 -3.96 -1.69
N MET A 166 12.25 -3.94 -2.57
CA MET A 166 10.90 -4.37 -2.21
C MET A 166 10.89 -5.84 -1.76
N ALA A 167 10.32 -6.06 -0.59
CA ALA A 167 10.28 -7.33 0.13
C ALA A 167 8.85 -7.84 0.35
N GLY A 168 7.85 -7.16 -0.20
CA GLY A 168 6.45 -7.54 -0.10
C GLY A 168 5.52 -6.44 -0.59
N PHE A 169 4.34 -6.84 -1.04
CA PHE A 169 3.26 -5.94 -1.43
C PHE A 169 1.95 -6.39 -0.77
N ILE A 170 1.26 -5.47 -0.13
CA ILE A 170 0.01 -5.76 0.57
C ILE A 170 -1.03 -4.79 0.03
N THR A 171 -2.07 -5.31 -0.58
CA THR A 171 -3.20 -4.53 -1.09
C THR A 171 -4.43 -4.83 -0.26
N PHE A 172 -5.24 -3.81 0.03
CA PHE A 172 -6.46 -4.02 0.79
C PHE A 172 -7.51 -2.96 0.44
N GLY A 173 -8.78 -3.38 0.37
CA GLY A 173 -9.84 -2.52 -0.14
C GLY A 173 -9.62 -2.09 -1.60
N SER A 174 -8.90 -2.89 -2.40
CA SER A 174 -8.22 -2.43 -3.62
C SER A 174 -9.08 -2.50 -4.89
N PRO A 175 -9.26 -1.38 -5.64
CA PRO A 175 -9.88 -1.39 -6.97
C PRO A 175 -8.93 -1.79 -8.10
N LEU A 176 -7.70 -2.23 -7.79
CA LEU A 176 -6.68 -2.55 -8.80
C LEU A 176 -7.18 -3.55 -9.85
N ALA A 177 -7.96 -4.56 -9.44
CA ALA A 177 -8.55 -5.52 -10.35
C ALA A 177 -9.42 -4.89 -11.44
N ILE A 178 -10.27 -3.93 -11.05
CA ILE A 178 -11.11 -3.18 -11.98
C ILE A 178 -10.23 -2.35 -12.93
N TYR A 179 -9.26 -1.63 -12.38
CA TYR A 179 -8.41 -0.73 -13.18
C TYR A 179 -7.55 -1.48 -14.19
N ASP A 180 -7.03 -2.65 -13.81
CA ASP A 180 -6.28 -3.53 -14.70
C ASP A 180 -7.17 -4.05 -15.84
N CYS A 181 -8.37 -4.53 -15.52
CA CYS A 181 -9.33 -5.01 -16.53
C CYS A 181 -9.85 -3.91 -17.47
N LEU A 182 -9.94 -2.66 -17.01
CA LEU A 182 -10.50 -1.55 -17.77
C LEU A 182 -9.45 -0.72 -18.52
N THR A 183 -8.17 -0.88 -18.24
CA THR A 183 -7.11 -0.06 -18.82
C THR A 183 -5.97 -0.91 -19.34
N GLU A 184 -5.48 -0.61 -20.55
CA GLU A 184 -4.26 -1.25 -21.10
C GLU A 184 -2.97 -0.79 -20.40
N ARG A 185 -3.10 0.03 -19.35
CA ARG A 185 -1.98 0.70 -18.68
C ARG A 185 -1.22 -0.23 -17.75
N LEU A 186 -1.92 -1.16 -17.12
CA LEU A 186 -1.33 -2.23 -16.33
C LEU A 186 -1.47 -3.52 -17.16
N PRO A 187 -0.68 -3.72 -18.23
CA PRO A 187 -0.78 -4.97 -18.99
C PRO A 187 -0.32 -6.18 -18.17
N SER A 188 0.39 -5.94 -17.06
CA SER A 188 0.91 -6.95 -16.15
C SER A 188 1.00 -6.41 -14.71
N PRO A 189 0.98 -7.30 -13.70
CA PRO A 189 1.29 -6.95 -12.32
C PRO A 189 2.69 -6.33 -12.16
N ILE A 190 2.91 -5.60 -11.06
CA ILE A 190 4.26 -5.15 -10.67
C ILE A 190 5.09 -6.31 -10.14
N ASP A 191 6.43 -6.29 -10.32
CA ASP A 191 7.25 -7.29 -9.60
C ASP A 191 7.29 -6.93 -8.12
N THR A 192 6.92 -7.91 -7.29
CA THR A 192 6.95 -7.75 -5.84
C THR A 192 8.32 -8.00 -5.23
N VAL A 193 9.19 -8.69 -5.97
CA VAL A 193 10.57 -9.00 -5.57
C VAL A 193 11.52 -7.95 -6.11
N GLY A 194 12.03 -7.10 -5.23
CA GLY A 194 13.03 -6.09 -5.59
C GLY A 194 14.31 -6.71 -6.16
N LYS A 195 14.83 -6.15 -7.27
CA LYS A 195 16.01 -6.70 -7.96
C LYS A 195 17.29 -6.70 -7.12
N LYS A 196 17.38 -5.77 -6.15
CA LYS A 196 18.48 -5.61 -5.18
C LYS A 196 18.15 -6.14 -3.79
N LEU A 197 16.99 -6.77 -3.60
CA LEU A 197 16.64 -7.42 -2.34
C LEU A 197 17.65 -8.52 -1.99
N ASN A 198 18.01 -8.63 -0.71
CA ASN A 198 18.83 -9.72 -0.19
C ASN A 198 18.27 -11.10 -0.66
N PRO A 199 19.10 -11.97 -1.28
CA PRO A 199 18.67 -13.29 -1.75
C PRO A 199 17.92 -14.13 -0.72
N GLU A 200 18.28 -14.06 0.57
CA GLU A 200 17.61 -14.81 1.65
C GLU A 200 16.15 -14.36 1.85
N LEU A 201 15.85 -13.09 1.58
CA LEU A 201 14.51 -12.54 1.73
C LEU A 201 13.63 -12.80 0.51
N LYS A 202 14.23 -13.02 -0.68
CA LYS A 202 13.48 -13.21 -1.94
C LYS A 202 12.46 -14.36 -1.85
N GLN A 203 12.80 -15.45 -1.15
CA GLN A 203 11.92 -16.61 -0.99
C GLN A 203 10.74 -16.34 -0.05
N ARG A 204 10.76 -15.23 0.69
CA ARG A 204 9.72 -14.85 1.66
C ARG A 204 8.84 -13.71 1.15
N VAL A 205 9.16 -13.12 0.00
CA VAL A 205 8.36 -12.06 -0.59
C VAL A 205 6.98 -12.61 -0.95
N LYS A 206 5.94 -11.86 -0.56
CA LYS A 206 4.56 -12.18 -0.85
C LYS A 206 3.85 -10.96 -1.39
N TRP A 207 2.90 -11.19 -2.27
CA TRP A 207 1.80 -10.26 -2.51
C TRP A 207 0.56 -10.80 -1.81
N LEU A 208 0.12 -10.09 -0.76
CA LEU A 208 -1.10 -10.41 -0.03
C LEU A 208 -2.19 -9.41 -0.39
N ASN A 209 -3.30 -9.88 -0.95
CA ASN A 209 -4.47 -9.05 -1.19
C ASN A 209 -5.55 -9.34 -0.14
N PHE A 210 -6.15 -8.30 0.43
CA PHE A 210 -7.25 -8.43 1.39
C PHE A 210 -8.49 -7.73 0.86
N TYR A 211 -9.61 -8.44 0.80
CA TYR A 211 -10.87 -7.87 0.36
C TYR A 211 -12.01 -8.32 1.29
N ASP A 212 -12.99 -7.46 1.46
CA ASP A 212 -14.28 -7.81 2.03
C ASP A 212 -15.26 -7.98 0.87
N LYS A 213 -16.06 -9.05 0.89
CA LYS A 213 -17.13 -9.29 -0.09
C LYS A 213 -18.19 -8.19 -0.13
N ASP A 214 -18.34 -7.45 0.97
CA ASP A 214 -19.27 -6.33 1.11
C ASP A 214 -18.62 -5.00 0.65
N ASP A 215 -17.30 -4.94 0.51
CA ASP A 215 -16.60 -3.78 -0.04
C ASP A 215 -16.69 -3.78 -1.56
N ILE A 216 -17.61 -2.99 -2.10
CA ILE A 216 -17.88 -2.86 -3.54
C ILE A 216 -16.69 -2.36 -4.38
N VAL A 217 -15.60 -1.92 -3.74
CA VAL A 217 -14.38 -1.44 -4.40
C VAL A 217 -13.32 -2.55 -4.45
N ALA A 218 -13.40 -3.55 -3.57
CA ALA A 218 -12.37 -4.55 -3.36
C ALA A 218 -12.71 -5.88 -4.05
N TYR A 219 -11.72 -6.48 -4.70
CA TYR A 219 -11.90 -7.73 -5.45
C TYR A 219 -10.70 -8.66 -5.27
N PRO A 220 -10.89 -9.99 -5.39
CA PRO A 220 -9.78 -10.91 -5.58
C PRO A 220 -9.01 -10.54 -6.85
N MET A 221 -7.69 -10.82 -6.86
CA MET A 221 -6.82 -10.43 -7.96
C MET A 221 -6.23 -11.60 -8.72
N LYS A 222 -6.10 -12.79 -8.12
CA LYS A 222 -5.54 -13.97 -8.81
C LYS A 222 -6.33 -14.40 -10.03
N ASN A 223 -7.63 -14.06 -10.08
CA ASN A 223 -8.52 -14.41 -11.18
C ASN A 223 -8.55 -13.38 -12.33
N ILE A 224 -7.72 -12.33 -12.27
CA ILE A 224 -7.65 -11.31 -13.33
C ILE A 224 -7.00 -11.88 -14.59
N SER A 225 -5.85 -12.53 -14.45
CA SER A 225 -5.06 -13.14 -15.52
C SER A 225 -4.05 -14.14 -14.97
N ASP A 226 -3.45 -14.96 -15.85
CA ASP A 226 -2.37 -15.87 -15.48
C ASP A 226 -1.21 -15.11 -14.79
N ASP A 227 -0.85 -13.92 -15.27
CA ASP A 227 0.23 -13.14 -14.65
C ASP A 227 -0.09 -12.74 -13.20
N TYR A 228 -1.33 -12.33 -12.92
CA TYR A 228 -1.78 -12.05 -11.55
C TYR A 228 -1.88 -13.30 -10.69
N GLU A 229 -2.32 -14.43 -11.26
CA GLU A 229 -2.32 -15.72 -10.54
C GLU A 229 -0.93 -16.08 -10.02
N HIS A 230 0.11 -15.83 -10.83
CA HIS A 230 1.50 -16.07 -10.46
C HIS A 230 2.07 -15.00 -9.51
N ALA A 231 1.70 -13.72 -9.68
CA ALA A 231 2.24 -12.62 -8.89
C ALA A 231 1.59 -12.50 -7.50
N VAL A 232 0.28 -12.73 -7.42
CA VAL A 232 -0.50 -12.62 -6.18
C VAL A 232 -0.36 -13.92 -5.40
N THR A 233 0.31 -13.85 -4.24
CA THR A 233 0.51 -15.03 -3.40
C THR A 233 -0.81 -15.53 -2.85
N GLU A 234 -1.61 -14.64 -2.26
CA GLU A 234 -2.89 -15.01 -1.67
C GLU A 234 -3.93 -13.88 -1.75
N ASP A 235 -5.18 -14.27 -1.96
CA ASP A 235 -6.37 -13.43 -1.85
C ASP A 235 -7.12 -13.79 -0.55
N TYR A 236 -7.04 -12.94 0.47
CA TYR A 236 -7.71 -13.09 1.76
C TYR A 236 -9.08 -12.41 1.75
N GLU A 237 -10.14 -13.21 1.76
CA GLU A 237 -11.48 -12.73 2.13
C GLU A 237 -11.53 -12.50 3.65
N ILE A 238 -11.86 -11.27 4.06
CA ILE A 238 -12.09 -10.89 5.45
C ILE A 238 -13.47 -10.24 5.60
N ASN A 239 -13.93 -10.00 6.83
CA ASN A 239 -15.18 -9.28 7.09
C ASN A 239 -14.88 -8.05 7.94
N VAL A 240 -14.85 -6.90 7.29
CA VAL A 240 -14.53 -5.59 7.83
C VAL A 240 -15.81 -4.87 8.26
N GLY A 241 -15.96 -4.65 9.56
CA GLY A 241 -17.11 -3.94 10.14
C GLY A 241 -18.26 -4.87 10.52
N SER A 242 -19.50 -4.35 10.49
CA SER A 242 -20.72 -5.09 10.85
C SER A 242 -21.74 -5.08 9.70
N ALA A 243 -22.72 -5.99 9.71
CA ALA A 243 -23.77 -6.06 8.67
C ALA A 243 -24.56 -4.75 8.43
N ALA A 244 -24.48 -3.78 9.35
CA ALA A 244 -25.08 -2.45 9.22
C ALA A 244 -24.19 -1.42 8.49
N THR A 245 -22.88 -1.70 8.35
CA THR A 245 -21.88 -0.84 7.70
C THR A 245 -21.41 -1.38 6.36
N SER A 246 -21.82 -2.59 5.98
CA SER A 246 -21.45 -3.30 4.74
C SER A 246 -21.67 -2.50 3.45
N TRP A 247 -22.50 -1.45 3.44
CA TRP A 247 -22.83 -0.65 2.24
C TRP A 247 -22.47 0.84 2.35
N ASN A 248 -21.67 1.24 3.35
CA ASN A 248 -21.31 2.64 3.55
C ASN A 248 -19.79 2.84 3.60
N PRO A 249 -19.28 4.08 3.44
CA PRO A 249 -17.84 4.39 3.43
C PRO A 249 -17.04 3.78 4.60
N ALA A 250 -17.68 3.41 5.71
CA ALA A 250 -17.04 2.92 6.92
C ALA A 250 -16.45 1.50 6.80
N CYS A 251 -16.98 0.60 5.94
CA CYS A 251 -16.34 -0.71 5.72
C CYS A 251 -15.01 -0.55 4.98
N HIS A 252 -14.99 0.33 3.98
CA HIS A 252 -13.81 0.61 3.17
C HIS A 252 -12.67 1.25 3.98
N THR A 253 -13.00 1.97 5.05
CA THR A 253 -12.02 2.49 6.02
C THR A 253 -11.79 1.55 7.21
N GLY A 254 -12.60 0.51 7.39
CA GLY A 254 -12.56 -0.35 8.58
C GLY A 254 -11.37 -1.31 8.63
N TYR A 255 -10.67 -1.52 7.51
CA TYR A 255 -9.55 -2.47 7.41
C TYR A 255 -8.47 -2.16 8.44
N TRP A 256 -8.18 -0.88 8.69
CA TRP A 256 -7.11 -0.42 9.58
C TRP A 256 -7.20 -0.98 11.00
N GLU A 257 -8.40 -1.26 11.49
CA GLU A 257 -8.63 -1.73 12.85
C GLU A 257 -8.98 -3.22 12.92
N ASP A 258 -9.18 -3.86 11.76
CA ASP A 258 -9.68 -5.21 11.66
C ASP A 258 -8.61 -6.26 12.02
N LYS A 259 -8.96 -7.16 12.93
CA LYS A 259 -8.04 -8.20 13.44
C LYS A 259 -7.67 -9.24 12.38
N ASP A 260 -8.56 -9.49 11.44
CA ASP A 260 -8.34 -10.41 10.34
C ASP A 260 -7.49 -9.75 9.25
N PHE A 261 -7.24 -8.44 9.34
CA PHE A 261 -6.22 -7.72 8.57
C PHE A 261 -4.89 -7.54 9.33
N TYR A 262 -4.87 -6.85 10.47
CA TYR A 262 -3.60 -6.48 11.12
C TYR A 262 -2.81 -7.69 11.65
N ARG A 263 -3.47 -8.81 11.99
CA ARG A 263 -2.76 -10.00 12.49
C ARG A 263 -1.99 -10.73 11.40
N PRO A 264 -2.59 -11.08 10.24
CA PRO A 264 -1.82 -11.59 9.11
C PRO A 264 -0.68 -10.68 8.69
N VAL A 265 -0.90 -9.36 8.64
CA VAL A 265 0.17 -8.40 8.31
C VAL A 265 1.31 -8.49 9.32
N ALA A 266 1.03 -8.43 10.63
CA ALA A 266 2.06 -8.53 11.66
C ALA A 266 2.84 -9.86 11.61
N ASN A 267 2.14 -10.97 11.33
CA ASN A 267 2.77 -12.27 11.16
C ASN A 267 3.73 -12.27 9.95
N TYR A 268 3.28 -11.72 8.82
CA TYR A 268 4.08 -11.63 7.61
C TYR A 268 5.32 -10.73 7.78
N LEU A 269 5.19 -9.56 8.42
CA LEU A 269 6.34 -8.73 8.78
C LEU A 269 7.31 -9.47 9.70
N GLY A 270 6.78 -10.31 10.59
CA GLY A 270 7.54 -11.25 11.42
C GLY A 270 8.33 -12.29 10.62
N GLU A 271 7.73 -12.89 9.60
CA GLU A 271 8.38 -13.84 8.69
C GLU A 271 9.50 -13.18 7.88
N ILE A 272 9.27 -11.97 7.38
CA ILE A 272 10.30 -11.19 6.67
C ILE A 272 11.48 -10.89 7.60
N ARG A 273 11.21 -10.51 8.86
CA ARG A 273 12.28 -10.19 9.82
C ARG A 273 12.99 -11.41 10.39
N ALA A 274 12.40 -12.60 10.41
CA ALA A 274 12.98 -13.77 11.07
C ALA A 274 14.42 -14.05 10.58
N SER A 275 15.34 -14.42 11.47
CA SER A 275 16.66 -14.92 11.07
C SER A 275 16.47 -16.20 10.23
N HIS A 276 17.23 -16.38 9.15
CA HIS A 276 17.26 -17.66 8.46
C HIS A 276 17.99 -18.66 9.38
N PRO A 277 17.33 -19.72 9.89
CA PRO A 277 18.06 -20.78 10.56
C PRO A 277 18.79 -21.54 9.45
N PHE A 278 20.05 -21.22 9.19
CA PHE A 278 20.83 -22.02 8.25
C PHE A 278 21.54 -23.18 8.96
N TRP A 279 21.95 -23.04 10.23
CA TRP A 279 22.41 -24.15 11.09
C TRP A 279 22.37 -23.76 12.59
N ASP A 280 21.39 -24.24 13.35
CA ASP A 280 21.54 -24.44 14.80
C ASP A 280 21.93 -25.91 15.02
N LEU A 281 23.13 -26.30 14.59
CA LEU A 281 23.73 -27.53 15.11
C LEU A 281 24.38 -27.16 16.46
N PRO A 282 24.06 -27.87 17.56
CA PRO A 282 24.80 -27.69 18.78
C PRO A 282 26.27 -28.02 18.51
N ASP A 283 27.18 -27.10 18.84
CA ASP A 283 28.59 -27.43 19.02
C ASP A 283 28.70 -28.44 20.17
N THR A 284 28.50 -29.73 19.88
CA THR A 284 28.97 -30.81 20.74
C THR A 284 30.42 -31.08 20.37
N LEU A 285 31.33 -30.44 21.13
CA LEU A 285 32.67 -30.97 21.41
C LEU A 285 32.64 -31.65 22.79
#